data_AF-G1VFZ9-F1
#
_entry.id   AF-G1VFZ9-F1
#
_cell.length_a   1.000
_cell.length_b   1.000
_cell.length_c   1.000
_cell.angle_alpha   90.00
_cell.angle_beta   90.00
_cell.angle_gamma   90.00
#
_symmetry.space_group_name_H-M   'P 1'
#
loop_
_entity.id
_entity.type
_entity.pdbx_description
1 polymer ?
#
loop_
_entity_poly.entity_id
_entity_poly.type
_entity_poly.pdbx_seq_one_letter_code
_entity_poly.pdbx_strand_id
1 'polypeptide(L)'
;MTTEKLIKAIKDYERHALPISKNVFTGDNITAELIEKHCNRYGINCQGEQPILIVNDSIVGSFGGYGWTGLMITDKTLYYKCTKDSFLSGLVALSSKGIIPLEQVHTIAIGHHDTCFGTAYVGHQLVINNEVMGLLRMGGSIEYDEKAISQLTHIFKATR
;
A
#
# COMPACT_ATOMS: atom_id res chain seq x y z
N MET A 1 3.35 7.61 -13.93
CA MET A 1 4.02 8.22 -12.77
C MET A 1 5.49 7.95 -12.97
N THR A 2 6.39 8.88 -12.65
CA THR A 2 7.83 8.61 -12.80
C THR A 2 8.48 8.36 -11.45
N THR A 3 9.56 7.60 -11.47
CA THR A 3 10.42 7.32 -10.31
C THR A 3 10.91 8.62 -9.66
N GLU A 4 11.32 9.61 -10.45
CA GLU A 4 11.81 10.90 -9.96
C GLU A 4 10.71 11.69 -9.25
N LYS A 5 9.48 11.70 -9.82
CA LYS A 5 8.34 12.36 -9.17
C LYS A 5 8.02 11.73 -7.81
N LEU A 6 8.02 10.40 -7.73
CA LEU A 6 7.76 9.69 -6.48
C LEU A 6 8.84 9.95 -5.43
N ILE A 7 10.12 9.83 -5.80
CA ILE A 7 11.25 10.11 -4.91
C ILE A 7 11.20 11.57 -4.43
N LYS A 8 10.89 12.52 -5.31
CA LYS A 8 10.74 13.93 -4.94
C LYS A 8 9.60 14.12 -3.93
N ALA A 9 8.43 13.54 -4.17
CA ALA A 9 7.27 13.64 -3.29
C ALA A 9 7.57 13.06 -1.88
N ILE A 10 8.27 11.93 -1.80
CA ILE A 10 8.70 11.32 -0.54
C ILE A 10 9.66 12.26 0.20
N LYS A 11 10.71 12.74 -0.48
CA LYS A 11 11.70 13.67 0.11
C LYS A 11 11.08 15.00 0.53
N ASP A 12 10.07 15.48 -0.18
CA ASP A 12 9.34 16.69 0.19
C ASP A 12 8.52 16.42 1.46
N TYR A 13 7.82 15.28 1.58
CA TYR A 13 7.11 14.90 2.82
C TYR A 13 8.04 14.80 4.04
N GLU A 14 9.16 14.09 3.90
CA GLU A 14 10.15 13.87 4.97
C GLU A 14 10.77 15.18 5.47
N ARG A 15 10.97 16.16 4.56
CA ARG A 15 11.52 17.49 4.92
C ARG A 15 10.59 18.35 5.77
N HIS A 16 9.28 18.13 5.73
CA HIS A 16 8.31 18.93 6.48
C HIS A 16 8.11 18.43 7.92
N ALA A 17 8.91 17.47 8.40
CA ALA A 17 8.81 16.87 9.74
C ALA A 17 7.38 16.36 10.06
N LEU A 18 6.64 15.94 9.03
CA LEU A 18 5.30 15.40 9.18
C LEU A 18 5.36 14.01 9.84
N PRO A 19 4.31 13.60 10.57
CA PRO A 19 4.28 12.28 11.20
C PRO A 19 4.49 11.15 10.17
N ILE A 20 5.45 10.28 10.43
CA ILE A 20 5.71 9.09 9.61
C ILE A 20 4.93 7.92 10.20
N SER A 21 4.20 7.19 9.35
CA SER A 21 3.55 5.95 9.74
C SER A 21 4.56 4.81 9.86
N LYS A 22 4.40 3.98 10.89
CA LYS A 22 5.14 2.71 11.03
C LYS A 22 4.80 1.67 9.95
N ASN A 23 3.76 1.92 9.14
CA ASN A 23 3.27 1.02 8.10
C ASN A 23 3.62 1.51 6.70
N VAL A 24 4.36 2.62 6.56
CA VAL A 24 4.85 3.17 5.28
C VAL A 24 6.37 3.26 5.35
N PHE A 25 7.04 2.51 4.49
CA PHE A 25 8.49 2.37 4.47
C PHE A 25 9.05 3.01 3.22
N THR A 26 10.07 3.86 3.40
CA THR A 26 10.80 4.58 2.35
C THR A 26 12.30 4.57 2.66
N GLY A 27 13.14 4.70 1.63
CA GLY A 27 14.59 4.83 1.78
C GLY A 27 15.21 3.70 2.60
N ASP A 28 16.02 4.05 3.59
CA ASP A 28 16.77 3.11 4.43
C ASP A 28 15.87 2.24 5.34
N ASN A 29 14.58 2.58 5.46
CA ASN A 29 13.61 1.76 6.19
C ASN A 29 13.11 0.56 5.38
N ILE A 30 13.44 0.48 4.08
CA ILE A 30 13.13 -0.69 3.26
C ILE A 30 14.26 -1.71 3.39
N THR A 31 14.05 -2.72 4.22
CA THR A 31 15.02 -3.80 4.46
C THR A 31 14.88 -4.94 3.44
N ALA A 32 15.94 -5.73 3.25
CA ALA A 32 15.89 -6.92 2.39
C ALA A 32 14.80 -7.91 2.81
N GLU A 33 14.59 -8.08 4.13
CA GLU A 33 13.51 -8.90 4.67
C GLU A 33 12.13 -8.38 4.26
N LEU A 34 11.91 -7.07 4.33
CA LEU A 34 10.64 -6.46 3.91
C LEU A 34 10.38 -6.64 2.41
N ILE A 35 11.42 -6.52 1.59
CA ILE A 35 11.35 -6.77 0.15
C ILE A 35 10.94 -8.23 -0.11
N GLU A 36 11.65 -9.19 0.51
CA GLU A 36 11.34 -10.62 0.36
C GLU A 36 9.91 -10.95 0.78
N LYS A 37 9.47 -10.42 1.92
CA LYS A 37 8.08 -10.51 2.40
C LYS A 37 7.08 -10.05 1.34
N HIS A 38 7.32 -8.90 0.71
CA HIS A 38 6.44 -8.37 -0.33
C HIS A 38 6.50 -9.18 -1.63
N CYS A 39 7.67 -9.59 -2.09
CA CYS A 39 7.80 -10.45 -3.27
C CYS A 39 7.01 -11.77 -3.08
N ASN A 40 7.13 -12.39 -1.90
CA ASN A 40 6.36 -13.57 -1.53
C ASN A 40 4.86 -13.29 -1.50
N ARG A 41 4.44 -12.14 -0.96
CA ARG A 41 3.02 -11.72 -0.90
C ARG A 41 2.38 -11.63 -2.29
N TYR A 42 3.12 -11.20 -3.30
CA TYR A 42 2.63 -11.10 -4.68
C TYR A 42 2.88 -12.37 -5.52
N GLY A 43 3.73 -13.28 -5.02
CA GLY A 43 4.15 -14.49 -5.74
C GLY A 43 5.01 -14.15 -6.94
N ILE A 44 5.95 -13.22 -6.76
CA ILE A 44 6.86 -12.71 -7.81
C ILE A 44 8.30 -12.80 -7.34
N ASN A 45 9.23 -12.74 -8.29
CA ASN A 45 10.63 -12.47 -8.01
C ASN A 45 10.95 -11.01 -8.35
N CYS A 46 11.26 -10.18 -7.35
CA CYS A 46 11.53 -8.75 -7.55
C CYS A 46 13.00 -8.45 -7.91
N GLN A 47 13.76 -9.44 -8.38
CA GLN A 47 15.16 -9.25 -8.76
C GLN A 47 15.31 -8.17 -9.84
N GLY A 48 16.22 -7.22 -9.61
CA GLY A 48 16.56 -6.17 -10.57
C GLY A 48 15.66 -4.94 -10.57
N GLU A 49 14.77 -4.83 -9.57
CA GLU A 49 14.02 -3.61 -9.28
C GLU A 49 14.47 -3.02 -7.94
N GLN A 50 14.43 -1.70 -7.82
CA GLN A 50 14.74 -0.97 -6.60
C GLN A 50 13.45 -0.49 -5.95
N PRO A 51 13.05 -1.06 -4.80
CA PRO A 51 11.89 -0.58 -4.04
C PRO A 51 12.07 0.86 -3.56
N ILE A 52 11.04 1.68 -3.74
CA ILE A 52 11.02 3.11 -3.37
C ILE A 52 10.06 3.35 -2.22
N LEU A 53 8.90 2.69 -2.26
CA LEU A 53 7.85 2.82 -1.25
C LEU A 53 7.19 1.46 -1.01
N ILE A 54 7.06 1.08 0.26
CA ILE A 54 6.37 -0.12 0.68
C ILE A 54 5.32 0.24 1.72
N VAL A 55 4.12 -0.35 1.62
CA VAL A 55 3.04 -0.20 2.61
C VAL A 55 2.65 -1.56 3.16
N ASN A 56 2.54 -1.62 4.49
CA ASN A 56 2.11 -2.75 5.31
C ASN A 56 3.12 -3.91 5.41
N ASP A 57 3.90 -3.94 6.51
CA ASP A 57 4.84 -5.03 6.86
C ASP A 57 4.16 -6.24 7.53
N SER A 58 2.93 -6.10 8.04
CA SER A 58 2.22 -7.20 8.71
C SER A 58 1.88 -8.36 7.75
N ILE A 59 2.47 -9.55 7.96
CA ILE A 59 2.13 -10.81 7.28
C ILE A 59 1.40 -11.79 8.21
N VAL A 60 0.51 -12.56 7.58
CA VAL A 60 -0.29 -13.69 8.04
C VAL A 60 0.51 -14.67 8.93
N GLY A 61 -0.02 -15.04 10.09
CA GLY A 61 0.54 -16.12 10.92
C GLY A 61 0.04 -16.22 12.36
N SER A 62 -0.45 -15.14 12.96
CA SER A 62 -1.14 -15.18 14.24
C SER A 62 -2.65 -15.30 14.03
N PHE A 63 -3.28 -16.27 14.70
CA PHE A 63 -4.74 -16.46 14.75
C PHE A 63 -5.47 -15.10 14.74
N GLY A 64 -6.15 -14.79 13.62
CA GLY A 64 -6.93 -13.55 13.44
C GLY A 64 -6.32 -12.43 12.57
N GLY A 65 -5.14 -12.62 11.94
CA GLY A 65 -4.42 -11.54 11.25
C GLY A 65 -4.78 -11.30 9.77
N TYR A 66 -5.17 -10.07 9.44
CA TYR A 66 -5.44 -9.54 8.09
C TYR A 66 -4.16 -9.25 7.24
N GLY A 67 -3.17 -10.15 7.24
CA GLY A 67 -1.91 -9.99 6.49
C GLY A 67 -2.03 -10.11 4.96
N TRP A 68 -3.22 -9.86 4.40
CA TRP A 68 -3.60 -10.18 3.02
C TRP A 68 -3.30 -9.07 2.03
N THR A 69 -3.07 -7.84 2.49
CA THR A 69 -2.91 -6.67 1.60
C THR A 69 -1.51 -6.10 1.68
N GLY A 70 -1.07 -5.41 0.64
CA GLY A 70 0.17 -4.65 0.66
C GLY A 70 0.40 -3.93 -0.65
N LEU A 71 1.18 -2.85 -0.60
CA LEU A 71 1.61 -2.09 -1.77
C LEU A 71 3.13 -2.01 -1.78
N MET A 72 3.74 -2.23 -2.94
CA MET A 72 5.15 -1.98 -3.18
C MET A 72 5.30 -1.26 -4.51
N ILE A 73 5.99 -0.13 -4.49
CA ILE A 73 6.32 0.65 -5.68
C ILE A 73 7.83 0.64 -5.81
N THR A 74 8.32 0.17 -6.96
CA THR A 74 9.73 0.16 -7.33
C THR A 74 10.03 1.25 -8.35
N ASP A 75 11.27 1.32 -8.82
CA ASP A 75 11.70 2.16 -9.93
C ASP A 75 11.06 1.80 -11.28
N LYS A 76 10.41 0.64 -11.39
CA LYS A 76 9.83 0.13 -12.65
C LYS A 76 8.38 -0.30 -12.54
N THR A 77 7.93 -0.76 -11.38
CA THR A 77 6.68 -1.51 -11.24
C THR A 77 5.95 -1.16 -9.95
N LEU A 78 4.63 -1.13 -10.02
CA LEU A 78 3.74 -1.08 -8.88
C LEU A 78 3.10 -2.45 -8.68
N TYR A 79 3.30 -3.02 -7.49
CA TYR A 79 2.70 -4.27 -7.04
C TYR A 79 1.69 -4.00 -5.95
N TYR A 80 0.49 -4.56 -6.08
CA TYR A 80 -0.50 -4.48 -5.04
C TYR A 80 -1.16 -5.82 -4.77
N LYS A 81 -1.62 -5.97 -3.54
CA LYS A 81 -2.58 -6.98 -3.13
C LYS A 81 -3.61 -6.29 -2.26
N CYS A 82 -4.87 -6.41 -2.62
CA CYS A 82 -5.98 -5.73 -1.96
C CYS A 82 -7.07 -6.75 -1.64
N THR A 83 -7.82 -6.50 -0.57
CA THR A 83 -9.07 -7.23 -0.33
C THR A 83 -10.13 -6.63 -1.26
N LYS A 84 -11.07 -7.44 -1.75
CA LYS A 84 -12.21 -6.94 -2.52
C LYS A 84 -12.95 -5.88 -1.69
N ASP A 85 -13.35 -4.78 -2.31
CA ASP A 85 -14.24 -3.83 -1.66
C ASP A 85 -15.68 -4.33 -1.80
N SER A 86 -16.21 -4.96 -0.75
CA SER A 86 -17.57 -5.50 -0.73
C SER A 86 -18.08 -5.65 0.69
N PHE A 87 -19.39 -5.59 0.87
CA PHE A 87 -20.03 -5.77 2.18
C PHE A 87 -19.60 -7.06 2.89
N LEU A 88 -19.42 -8.15 2.14
CA LEU A 88 -19.02 -9.46 2.68
C LEU A 88 -17.52 -9.58 2.95
N SER A 89 -16.70 -8.59 2.59
CA SER A 89 -15.24 -8.66 2.76
C SER A 89 -14.80 -8.66 4.23
N GLY A 90 -15.67 -8.23 5.14
CA GLY A 90 -15.48 -8.40 6.59
C GLY A 90 -15.68 -9.84 7.08
N LEU A 91 -16.33 -10.71 6.28
CA LEU A 91 -16.58 -12.12 6.59
C LEU A 91 -15.67 -13.06 5.79
N VAL A 92 -15.43 -12.74 4.51
CA VAL A 92 -14.59 -13.53 3.59
C VAL A 92 -13.58 -12.62 2.92
N ALA A 93 -12.32 -12.75 3.31
CA ALA A 93 -11.21 -11.98 2.75
C ALA A 93 -10.81 -12.50 1.35
N LEU A 94 -11.64 -12.21 0.34
CA LEU A 94 -11.24 -12.40 -1.06
C LEU A 94 -10.22 -11.32 -1.42
N SER A 95 -9.03 -11.72 -1.87
CA SER A 95 -7.98 -10.79 -2.27
C SER A 95 -7.66 -10.88 -3.76
N SER A 96 -7.43 -9.73 -4.38
CA SER A 96 -6.88 -9.58 -5.72
C SER A 96 -5.43 -9.11 -5.62
N LYS A 97 -4.61 -9.51 -6.59
CA LYS A 97 -3.26 -8.98 -6.77
C LYS A 97 -3.13 -8.37 -8.15
N GLY A 98 -2.29 -7.36 -8.29
CA GLY A 98 -1.98 -6.76 -9.57
C GLY A 98 -0.55 -6.26 -9.65
N ILE A 99 -0.09 -6.18 -10.89
CA ILE A 99 1.25 -5.78 -11.29
C ILE A 99 1.06 -4.77 -12.42
N ILE A 100 1.55 -3.55 -12.23
CA ILE A 100 1.37 -2.46 -13.20
C ILE A 100 2.73 -1.79 -13.43
N PRO A 101 3.25 -1.75 -14.66
CA PRO A 101 4.44 -0.95 -14.98
C PRO A 101 4.23 0.50 -14.53
N LEU A 102 5.22 1.08 -13.84
CA LEU A 102 5.11 2.40 -13.21
C LEU A 102 4.78 3.51 -14.22
N GLU A 103 5.30 3.37 -15.44
CA GLU A 103 5.01 4.25 -16.58
C GLU A 103 3.51 4.29 -16.93
N GLN A 104 2.76 3.22 -16.67
CA GLN A 104 1.32 3.11 -16.92
C GLN A 104 0.45 3.63 -15.75
N VAL A 105 1.06 4.00 -14.62
CA VAL A 105 0.35 4.55 -13.44
C VAL A 105 0.18 6.06 -13.59
N HIS A 106 -0.85 6.52 -14.28
CA HIS A 106 -1.13 7.95 -14.49
C HIS A 106 -1.60 8.65 -13.21
N THR A 107 -2.44 7.97 -12.42
CA THR A 107 -2.92 8.47 -11.11
C THR A 107 -2.86 7.37 -10.07
N ILE A 108 -2.60 7.78 -8.82
CA ILE A 108 -2.71 6.93 -7.63
C ILE A 108 -3.33 7.75 -6.49
N ALA A 109 -4.17 7.13 -5.66
CA ALA A 109 -4.77 7.75 -4.50
C ALA A 109 -5.21 6.71 -3.45
N ILE A 110 -5.35 7.18 -2.21
CA ILE A 110 -6.12 6.51 -1.17
C ILE A 110 -7.54 7.08 -1.23
N GLY A 111 -8.53 6.22 -1.45
CA GLY A 111 -9.95 6.56 -1.53
C GLY A 111 -10.68 6.43 -0.19
N HIS A 112 -11.97 6.13 -0.24
CA HIS A 112 -12.79 5.97 0.95
C HIS A 112 -12.36 4.73 1.77
N HIS A 113 -12.63 4.76 3.08
CA HIS A 113 -12.49 3.60 3.93
C HIS A 113 -13.56 2.55 3.58
N ASP A 114 -13.32 1.31 3.99
CA ASP A 114 -14.24 0.21 3.74
C ASP A 114 -15.62 0.43 4.36
N THR A 115 -16.64 -0.14 3.72
CA THR A 115 -18.02 -0.21 4.22
C THR A 115 -18.42 -1.65 4.54
N CYS A 116 -17.47 -2.44 5.06
CA CYS A 116 -17.68 -3.88 5.28
C CYS A 116 -18.62 -4.15 6.47
N PHE A 117 -19.27 -5.33 6.46
CA PHE A 117 -20.01 -5.81 7.62
C PHE A 117 -19.05 -6.13 8.79
N GLY A 118 -19.38 -5.61 9.98
CA GLY A 118 -18.59 -5.77 11.20
C GLY A 118 -18.04 -4.45 11.71
N THR A 119 -17.24 -4.49 12.78
CA THR A 119 -16.60 -3.31 13.38
C THR A 119 -15.11 -3.24 13.10
N ALA A 120 -14.53 -4.29 12.51
CA ALA A 120 -13.10 -4.34 12.23
C ALA A 120 -12.78 -3.55 10.96
N TYR A 121 -11.83 -2.61 11.05
CA TYR A 121 -11.21 -2.00 9.89
C TYR A 121 -10.72 -3.08 8.92
N VAL A 122 -11.01 -2.95 7.62
CA VAL A 122 -10.54 -3.85 6.56
C VAL A 122 -9.50 -3.17 5.65
N GLY A 123 -9.71 -1.90 5.29
CA GLY A 123 -8.76 -1.13 4.48
C GLY A 123 -9.35 0.16 3.90
N HIS A 124 -8.54 0.93 3.19
CA HIS A 124 -9.04 2.01 2.32
C HIS A 124 -8.88 1.61 0.86
N GLN A 125 -9.73 2.16 0.00
CA GLN A 125 -9.62 1.94 -1.43
C GLN A 125 -8.24 2.38 -1.95
N LEU A 126 -7.51 1.47 -2.59
CA LEU A 126 -6.39 1.81 -3.45
C LEU A 126 -6.95 2.14 -4.82
N VAL A 127 -6.79 3.38 -5.25
CA VAL A 127 -7.28 3.85 -6.55
C VAL A 127 -6.10 4.06 -7.48
N ILE A 128 -6.09 3.39 -8.62
CA ILE A 128 -5.05 3.51 -9.66
C ILE A 128 -5.73 3.83 -10.99
N ASN A 129 -5.27 4.86 -11.70
CA ASN A 129 -5.87 5.28 -12.97
C ASN A 129 -7.38 5.54 -12.89
N ASN A 130 -7.84 6.05 -11.75
CA ASN A 130 -9.25 6.30 -11.41
C ASN A 130 -10.11 5.03 -11.25
N GLU A 131 -9.49 3.86 -11.16
CA GLU A 131 -10.18 2.58 -10.88
C GLU A 131 -9.87 2.10 -9.46
N VAL A 132 -10.88 1.54 -8.78
CA VAL A 132 -10.72 0.97 -7.43
C VAL A 132 -10.14 -0.44 -7.55
N MET A 133 -8.92 -0.63 -7.07
CA MET A 133 -8.24 -1.93 -7.08
C MET A 133 -8.70 -2.85 -5.94
N GLY A 134 -9.28 -2.25 -4.90
CA GLY A 134 -9.75 -2.90 -3.69
C GLY A 134 -9.26 -2.18 -2.43
N LEU A 135 -9.44 -2.81 -1.28
CA LEU A 135 -9.08 -2.30 0.03
C LEU A 135 -7.62 -2.64 0.37
N LEU A 136 -6.80 -1.62 0.57
CA LEU A 136 -5.45 -1.70 1.12
C LEU A 136 -5.52 -1.43 2.63
N ARG A 137 -5.13 -2.41 3.43
CA ARG A 137 -5.03 -2.26 4.87
C ARG A 137 -3.71 -1.57 5.22
N MET A 138 -3.82 -0.47 5.98
CA MET A 138 -2.68 0.35 6.38
C MET A 138 -2.48 0.42 7.91
N GLY A 139 -3.33 -0.26 8.69
CA GLY A 139 -3.33 -0.25 10.15
C GLY A 139 -3.58 -1.65 10.75
N GLY A 140 -3.25 -1.81 12.03
CA GLY A 140 -3.47 -3.04 12.79
C GLY A 140 -4.73 -2.97 13.65
N SER A 141 -5.39 -4.11 13.88
CA SER A 141 -6.55 -4.23 14.78
C SER A 141 -7.80 -3.45 14.32
N ILE A 142 -8.54 -2.77 15.20
CA ILE A 142 -9.86 -2.19 14.90
C ILE A 142 -9.74 -0.79 14.25
N GLU A 143 -8.58 -0.13 14.39
CA GLU A 143 -8.40 1.29 14.02
C GLU A 143 -7.67 1.47 12.68
N TYR A 144 -8.00 2.57 12.00
CA TYR A 144 -7.28 3.06 10.83
C TYR A 144 -5.93 3.66 11.24
N ASP A 145 -4.89 3.49 10.41
CA ASP A 145 -3.65 4.26 10.57
C ASP A 145 -3.81 5.62 9.87
N GLU A 146 -4.32 6.60 10.60
CA GLU A 146 -4.48 7.99 10.13
C GLU A 146 -3.17 8.61 9.63
N LYS A 147 -2.03 8.21 10.20
CA LYS A 147 -0.72 8.69 9.75
C LYS A 147 -0.40 8.12 8.38
N ALA A 148 -0.69 6.84 8.13
CA ALA A 148 -0.47 6.22 6.83
C ALA A 148 -1.33 6.86 5.75
N ILE A 149 -2.61 7.08 6.05
CA ILE A 149 -3.57 7.72 5.12
C ILE A 149 -3.10 9.13 4.76
N SER A 150 -2.75 9.93 5.77
CA SER A 150 -2.25 11.30 5.56
C SER A 150 -0.96 11.33 4.75
N GLN A 151 0.02 10.49 5.13
CA GLN A 151 1.31 10.38 4.46
C GLN A 151 1.16 9.99 2.99
N LEU A 152 0.43 8.91 2.71
CA LEU A 152 0.21 8.41 1.35
C LEU A 152 -0.61 9.40 0.51
N THR A 153 -1.62 10.04 1.11
CA THR A 153 -2.40 11.09 0.42
C THR A 153 -1.52 12.26 -0.01
N HIS A 154 -0.60 12.70 0.86
CA HIS A 154 0.31 13.79 0.55
C HIS A 154 1.28 13.39 -0.58
N ILE A 155 1.93 12.23 -0.43
CA ILE A 155 2.88 11.71 -1.42
C ILE A 155 2.19 11.55 -2.78
N PHE A 156 1.04 10.86 -2.84
CA PHE A 156 0.34 10.56 -4.09
C PHE A 156 -0.29 11.78 -4.76
N LYS A 157 -0.66 12.83 -4.01
CA LYS A 157 -1.08 14.10 -4.61
C LYS A 157 0.08 14.80 -5.31
N ALA A 158 1.28 14.71 -4.76
CA ALA A 158 2.49 15.34 -5.31
C ALA A 158 3.08 14.57 -6.51
N THR A 159 2.63 13.34 -6.81
CA THR A 159 3.10 12.56 -7.97
C THR A 159 2.27 12.73 -9.23
N ARG A 160 1.17 13.49 -9.18
CA ARG A 160 0.32 13.79 -10.33
C ARG A 160 1.04 14.61 -11.41
#